data_AF-A0A3D1JCD4-F1
#
_entry.id   AF-A0A3D1JCD4-F1
#
_cell.length_a   1.000
_cell.length_b   1.000
_cell.length_c   1.000
_cell.angle_alpha   90.00
_cell.angle_beta   90.00
_cell.angle_gamma   90.00
#
_symmetry.space_group_name_H-M   'P 1'
#
loop_
_entity.id
_entity.type
_entity.pdbx_description
1 polymer ?
#
loop_
_entity_poly.entity_id
_entity_poly.type
_entity_poly.pdbx_seq_one_letter_code
_entity_poly.pdbx_strand_id
1 'polypeptide(L)'
;MKLIETPVNQNLNMESFYPNISKFIFDKTAVKLYKIYALDRTQILYVDTYDQISLVLINNKKKISREEVDTVIHRLLKVDRSQVTVNVTIRKEMEAKGIVFSQPRKDIILVQLPIA
;
A
#
# COMPACT_ATOMS: atom_id res chain seq x y z
N MET A 1 4.07 -17.43 -5.01
CA MET A 1 4.86 -16.32 -4.41
C MET A 1 4.80 -16.41 -2.89
N LYS A 2 5.91 -16.14 -2.19
CA LYS A 2 5.93 -16.13 -0.72
C LYS A 2 5.62 -14.71 -0.24
N LEU A 3 4.57 -14.58 0.58
CA LEU A 3 4.24 -13.35 1.29
C LEU A 3 4.84 -13.45 2.69
N ILE A 4 5.65 -12.47 3.07
CA ILE A 4 6.35 -12.47 4.36
C ILE A 4 6.01 -11.17 5.09
N GLU A 5 5.57 -11.27 6.33
CA GLU A 5 5.43 -10.11 7.22
C GLU A 5 6.83 -9.62 7.59
N THR A 6 7.09 -8.34 7.29
CA THR A 6 8.38 -7.73 7.65
C THR A 6 8.27 -7.21 9.07
N PRO A 7 9.07 -7.75 10.01
CA PRO A 7 8.97 -7.34 11.41
C PRO A 7 9.38 -5.87 11.55
N VAL A 8 8.49 -5.07 12.13
CA VAL A 8 8.76 -3.69 12.47
C VAL A 8 9.30 -3.66 13.89
N ASN A 9 10.63 -3.73 14.02
CA ASN A 9 11.32 -3.95 15.31
C ASN A 9 11.50 -2.69 16.18
N GLN A 10 11.03 -1.54 15.73
CA GLN A 10 11.15 -0.26 16.46
C GLN A 10 9.83 0.51 16.35
N ASN A 11 9.62 1.48 17.24
CA ASN A 11 8.56 2.51 17.19
C ASN A 11 8.74 3.45 15.97
N LEU A 12 8.94 2.87 14.80
CA LEU A 12 9.04 3.56 13.53
C LEU A 12 7.63 4.02 13.18
N ASN A 13 7.49 5.24 12.69
CA ASN A 13 6.22 5.72 12.19
C ASN A 13 6.12 5.40 10.71
N MET A 14 4.90 5.15 10.21
CA MET A 14 4.62 4.99 8.78
C MET A 14 5.18 6.18 7.96
N GLU A 15 5.14 7.38 8.56
CA GLU A 15 5.73 8.60 8.02
C GLU A 15 7.26 8.56 7.90
N SER A 16 7.96 7.74 8.68
CA SER A 16 9.41 7.57 8.56
C SER A 16 9.78 6.73 7.32
N PHE A 17 8.97 5.72 6.98
CA PHE A 17 9.23 4.86 5.82
C PHE A 17 8.75 5.47 4.51
N TYR A 18 7.56 6.07 4.51
CA TYR A 18 6.92 6.57 3.31
C TYR A 18 6.27 7.94 3.51
N PRO A 19 6.99 8.97 3.95
CA PRO A 19 6.42 10.26 4.37
C PRO A 19 5.47 10.86 3.33
N ASN A 20 5.87 10.84 2.06
CA ASN A 20 5.08 11.44 0.98
C ASN A 20 3.86 10.59 0.58
N ILE A 21 3.93 9.26 0.72
CA ILE A 21 2.81 8.37 0.40
C ILE A 21 1.81 8.38 1.56
N SER A 22 2.31 8.26 2.79
CA SER A 22 1.48 8.28 3.99
C SER A 22 0.71 9.59 4.08
N LYS A 23 1.40 10.72 3.87
CA LYS A 23 0.77 12.04 3.89
C LYS A 23 -0.22 12.24 2.74
N PHE A 24 0.00 11.66 1.56
CA PHE A 24 -0.95 11.80 0.46
C PHE A 24 -2.22 10.97 0.65
N ILE A 25 -2.06 9.74 1.14
CA ILE A 25 -3.15 8.75 1.23
C ILE A 25 -3.93 8.88 2.54
N PHE A 26 -3.26 9.25 3.63
CA PHE A 26 -3.82 9.25 4.98
C PHE A 26 -3.70 10.61 5.67
N ASP A 27 -3.67 11.72 4.92
CA ASP A 27 -3.62 13.07 5.53
C ASP A 27 -4.80 13.22 6.51
N LYS A 28 -4.50 13.43 7.79
CA LYS A 28 -5.49 13.57 8.88
C LYS A 28 -6.37 12.35 9.15
N THR A 29 -6.05 11.18 8.61
CA THR A 29 -6.78 9.93 8.89
C THR A 29 -6.20 9.23 10.11
N ALA A 30 -7.05 8.88 11.08
CA ALA A 30 -6.62 8.10 12.24
C ALA A 30 -6.30 6.66 11.83
N VAL A 31 -5.02 6.30 11.92
CA VAL A 31 -4.54 4.94 11.64
C VAL A 31 -4.58 4.12 12.92
N LYS A 32 -5.36 3.05 12.92
CA LYS A 32 -5.47 2.12 14.05
C LYS A 32 -4.26 1.19 14.11
N LEU A 33 -3.85 0.68 12.96
CA LEU A 33 -2.74 -0.27 12.83
C LEU A 33 -2.13 -0.11 11.44
N TYR A 34 -0.81 -0.27 11.35
CA TYR A 34 -0.15 -0.49 10.07
C TYR A 34 0.80 -1.69 10.16
N LYS A 35 0.96 -2.40 9.05
CA LYS A 35 1.86 -3.53 8.90
C LYS A 35 2.57 -3.47 7.56
N ILE A 36 3.79 -3.97 7.50
CA ILE A 36 4.57 -4.03 6.26
C ILE A 36 4.73 -5.49 5.87
N TYR A 37 4.37 -5.81 4.64
CA TYR A 37 4.56 -7.10 4.02
C TYR A 37 5.49 -6.96 2.82
N ALA A 38 6.20 -8.03 2.51
CA ALA A 38 6.95 -8.16 1.28
C ALA A 38 6.38 -9.33 0.47
N LEU A 39 6.03 -9.07 -0.78
CA LEU A 39 5.73 -10.08 -1.78
C LEU A 39 6.83 -10.03 -2.84
N ASP A 40 7.80 -10.95 -2.72
CA ASP A 40 9.01 -10.94 -3.55
C ASP A 40 9.75 -9.59 -3.50
N ARG A 41 9.65 -8.77 -4.54
CA ARG A 41 10.26 -7.43 -4.61
C ARG A 41 9.27 -6.27 -4.45
N THR A 42 8.00 -6.59 -4.23
CA THR A 42 6.93 -5.60 -4.01
C THR A 42 6.73 -5.44 -2.51
N GLN A 43 6.89 -4.22 -2.02
CA GLN A 43 6.57 -3.87 -0.64
C GLN A 43 5.08 -3.53 -0.55
N ILE A 44 4.42 -4.00 0.50
CA ILE A 44 2.99 -3.84 0.71
C ILE A 44 2.83 -3.21 2.08
N LEU A 45 2.29 -2.00 2.12
CA LEU A 45 1.92 -1.34 3.34
C LEU A 45 0.44 -1.60 3.58
N TYR A 46 0.14 -2.40 4.59
CA TYR A 46 -1.20 -2.64 5.10
C TYR A 46 -1.52 -1.57 6.13
N VAL A 47 -2.62 -0.85 5.95
CA VAL A 47 -3.06 0.20 6.87
C VAL A 47 -4.51 -0.04 7.21
N ASP A 48 -4.78 -0.30 8.47
CA ASP A 48 -6.13 -0.37 9.02
C ASP A 48 -6.48 1.00 9.58
N THR A 49 -7.48 1.62 8.98
CA THR A 49 -8.15 2.80 9.52
C THR A 49 -9.50 2.36 10.05
N TYR A 50 -10.05 3.07 11.03
CA TYR A 50 -11.33 2.67 11.64
C TYR A 50 -12.48 2.47 10.63
N ASP A 51 -12.43 3.15 9.48
CA ASP A 51 -13.47 3.10 8.45
C ASP A 51 -13.13 2.14 7.29
N GLN A 52 -11.84 1.91 7.01
CA GLN A 52 -11.39 1.14 5.84
C GLN A 52 -9.99 0.54 6.02
N ILE A 53 -9.75 -0.60 5.37
CA ILE A 53 -8.41 -1.17 5.20
C ILE A 53 -7.84 -0.72 3.85
N SER A 54 -6.65 -0.15 3.87
CA SER A 54 -5.92 0.28 2.69
C SER A 54 -4.62 -0.51 2.53
N LEU A 55 -4.38 -1.07 1.35
CA LEU A 55 -3.13 -1.70 0.97
C LEU A 55 -2.42 -0.83 -0.07
N VAL A 56 -1.21 -0.39 0.24
CA VAL A 56 -0.35 0.32 -0.71
C VAL A 56 0.74 -0.61 -1.18
N LEU A 57 0.67 -1.03 -2.44
CA LEU A 57 1.70 -1.86 -3.06
C LEU A 57 2.70 -0.95 -3.79
N ILE A 58 3.97 -1.12 -3.49
CA ILE A 58 5.07 -0.27 -3.98
C ILE A 58 6.12 -1.18 -4.61
N ASN A 59 6.48 -0.90 -5.86
CA ASN A 59 7.58 -1.58 -6.53
C ASN A 59 8.55 -0.59 -7.17
N ASN A 60 9.84 -0.79 -6.92
CA ASN A 60 10.89 0.10 -7.40
C ASN A 60 11.44 -0.30 -8.78
N LYS A 61 11.26 -1.55 -9.23
CA LYS A 61 11.95 -2.11 -10.41
C LYS A 61 11.02 -2.54 -11.54
N LYS A 62 9.81 -3.03 -11.24
CA LYS A 62 8.85 -3.55 -12.22
C LYS A 62 7.46 -2.96 -12.00
N LYS A 63 6.63 -3.02 -13.06
CA LYS A 63 5.19 -2.80 -12.94
C LYS A 63 4.59 -3.97 -12.18
N ILE A 64 3.65 -3.69 -11.27
CA ILE A 64 2.99 -4.72 -10.47
C ILE A 64 1.94 -5.39 -11.35
N SER A 65 1.96 -6.72 -11.42
CA SER A 65 1.00 -7.47 -12.25
C SER A 65 -0.37 -7.56 -11.57
N ARG A 66 -1.43 -7.82 -12.37
CA ARG A 66 -2.77 -8.04 -11.82
C ARG A 66 -2.81 -9.24 -10.88
N GLU A 67 -2.11 -10.31 -11.24
CA GLU A 67 -2.00 -11.53 -10.41
C GLU A 67 -1.33 -11.27 -9.06
N GLU A 68 -0.34 -10.36 -9.01
CA GLU A 68 0.28 -9.93 -7.75
C GLU A 68 -0.75 -9.23 -6.87
N VAL A 69 -1.52 -8.28 -7.43
CA VAL A 69 -2.57 -7.57 -6.70
C VAL A 69 -3.64 -8.54 -6.18
N ASP A 70 -4.12 -9.45 -7.03
CA ASP A 70 -5.14 -10.44 -6.67
C ASP A 70 -4.64 -11.39 -5.57
N THR A 71 -3.36 -11.81 -5.65
CA THR A 71 -2.72 -12.63 -4.61
C THR A 71 -2.67 -11.90 -3.26
N VAL A 72 -2.36 -10.60 -3.29
CA VAL A 72 -2.29 -9.78 -2.07
C VAL A 72 -3.68 -9.60 -1.46
N ILE A 73 -4.70 -9.29 -2.27
CA ILE A 73 -6.09 -9.16 -1.82
C ILE A 73 -6.55 -10.46 -1.16
N HIS A 74 -6.38 -11.59 -1.85
CA HIS A 74 -6.86 -12.87 -1.35
C HIS A 74 -6.13 -13.32 -0.07
N ARG A 75 -4.82 -13.05 0.05
CA ARG A 75 -4.05 -13.46 1.24
C ARG A 75 -4.21 -12.53 2.43
N LEU A 76 -4.22 -11.21 2.22
CA LEU A 76 -4.25 -10.23 3.31
C LEU A 76 -5.66 -9.86 3.73
N LEU A 77 -6.55 -9.64 2.77
CA LEU A 77 -7.92 -9.20 3.05
C LEU A 77 -8.89 -10.39 3.15
N LYS A 78 -8.56 -11.54 2.54
CA LYS A 78 -9.44 -12.72 2.46
C LYS A 78 -10.82 -12.42 1.86
N VAL A 79 -10.87 -11.40 1.00
CA VAL A 79 -12.08 -10.98 0.28
C VAL A 79 -11.88 -11.17 -1.22
N ASP A 80 -12.99 -11.13 -1.96
CA ASP A 80 -12.97 -11.10 -3.41
C ASP A 80 -12.65 -9.71 -3.94
N ARG A 81 -12.09 -9.67 -5.16
CA ARG A 81 -11.74 -8.43 -5.85
C ARG A 81 -12.92 -7.48 -6.05
N SER A 82 -14.15 -7.99 -6.09
CA SER A 82 -15.37 -7.18 -6.25
C SER A 82 -15.68 -6.30 -5.04
N GLN A 83 -15.13 -6.62 -3.87
CA GLN A 83 -15.36 -5.88 -2.63
C GLN A 83 -14.30 -4.78 -2.39
N VAL A 84 -13.29 -4.69 -3.26
CA VAL A 84 -12.17 -3.74 -3.10
C VAL A 84 -12.08 -2.77 -4.26
N THR A 85 -11.72 -1.53 -3.94
CA THR A 85 -11.41 -0.50 -4.93
C THR A 85 -9.91 -0.55 -5.22
N VAL A 86 -9.54 -0.81 -6.48
CA VAL A 86 -8.13 -0.85 -6.92
C VAL A 86 -7.81 0.38 -7.76
N ASN A 87 -7.02 1.30 -7.20
CA ASN A 87 -6.50 2.46 -7.91
C ASN A 87 -5.05 2.20 -8.39
N VAL A 88 -4.90 2.06 -9.72
CA VAL A 88 -3.61 1.88 -10.42
C VAL A 88 -3.02 3.20 -10.95
N THR A 89 -3.76 4.31 -10.89
CA THR A 89 -3.33 5.64 -11.36
C THR A 89 -2.73 6.49 -10.26
N ILE A 90 -2.76 6.04 -9.01
CA ILE A 90 -2.30 6.77 -7.83
C ILE A 90 -0.88 7.34 -8.00
N ARG A 91 0.04 6.62 -8.65
CA ARG A 91 1.38 7.13 -8.94
C ARG A 91 1.35 8.41 -9.77
N LYS A 92 0.56 8.43 -10.85
CA LYS A 92 0.43 9.60 -11.73
C LYS A 92 -0.26 10.75 -11.01
N GLU A 93 -1.23 10.45 -10.15
CA GLU A 93 -1.91 11.46 -9.33
C GLU A 93 -0.95 12.11 -8.33
N MET A 94 -0.05 11.33 -7.72
CA MET A 94 0.99 11.85 -6.84
C MET A 94 2.00 12.72 -7.60
N GLU A 95 2.45 12.29 -8.78
CA GLU A 95 3.32 13.08 -9.65
C GLU A 95 2.64 14.38 -10.10
N ALA A 96 1.36 14.33 -10.45
CA ALA A 96 0.57 15.51 -10.83
C ALA A 96 0.39 16.52 -9.69
N LYS A 97 0.38 16.06 -8.44
CA LYS A 97 0.39 16.94 -7.25
C LYS A 97 1.80 17.38 -6.84
N GLY A 98 2.82 17.12 -7.65
CA GLY A 98 4.19 17.58 -7.42
C GLY A 98 4.97 16.77 -6.39
N ILE A 99 4.52 15.55 -6.04
CA ILE A 99 5.24 14.70 -5.10
C ILE A 99 6.45 14.09 -5.80
N VAL A 100 7.64 14.47 -5.33
CA VAL A 100 8.90 13.86 -5.77
C VAL A 100 9.21 12.64 -4.90
N PHE A 101 9.50 11.52 -5.55
CA PHE A 101 9.94 10.31 -4.88
C PHE A 101 11.47 10.29 -4.79
N SER A 102 12.01 10.18 -3.56
CA SER A 102 13.46 10.11 -3.34
C SER A 102 14.11 8.84 -3.91
N GLN A 103 13.33 7.78 -4.16
CA GLN A 103 13.77 6.54 -4.80
C GLN A 103 12.95 6.31 -6.07
N PRO A 104 13.51 5.61 -7.08
CA PRO A 104 12.76 5.27 -8.29
C PRO A 104 11.62 4.30 -7.95
N ARG A 105 10.44 4.84 -7.67
CA ARG A 105 9.20 4.08 -7.47
C ARG A 105 8.54 3.90 -8.82
N LYS A 106 8.83 2.77 -9.47
CA LYS A 106 8.34 2.50 -10.83
C LYS A 106 6.83 2.34 -10.86
N ASP A 107 6.25 1.74 -9.83
CA ASP A 107 4.81 1.52 -9.75
C ASP A 107 4.30 1.57 -8.32
N ILE A 108 3.11 2.15 -8.16
CA ILE A 108 2.39 2.26 -6.89
C ILE A 108 0.93 1.94 -7.18
N ILE A 109 0.35 1.01 -6.42
CA ILE A 109 -1.06 0.64 -6.51
C ILE A 109 -1.67 0.80 -5.12
N LEU A 110 -2.84 1.42 -5.06
CA LEU A 110 -3.64 1.53 -3.85
C LEU A 110 -4.84 0.60 -3.97
N VAL A 111 -5.06 -0.24 -2.96
CA VAL A 111 -6.26 -1.07 -2.83
C VAL A 111 -6.96 -0.66 -1.56
N GLN A 112 -8.27 -0.45 -1.61
CA GLN A 112 -9.07 -0.02 -0.47
C GLN A 112 -10.27 -0.96 -0.29
N LEU A 113 -10.47 -1.42 0.94
CA LEU A 113 -11.61 -2.20 1.39
C LEU A 113 -12.37 -1.39 2.44
N PRO A 114 -13.61 -0.93 2.16
CA PRO A 114 -14.45 -0.34 3.20
C PRO A 114 -14.83 -1.41 4.25
N ILE A 115 -14.75 -1.07 5.53
CA ILE A 115 -15.15 -1.95 6.65
C ILE A 115 -16.58 -1.62 7.15
N ALA A 116 -17.23 -0.62 6.52
CA ALA A 116 -18.54 -0.09 6.88
C ALA A 116 -19.64 -1.15 6.99
#